data_AF-A0A0Q9N0I9-F1
#
_entry.id   AF-A0A0Q9N0I9-F1
#
_cell.length_a   1.000
_cell.length_b   1.000
_cell.length_c   1.000
_cell.angle_alpha   90.00
_cell.angle_beta   90.00
_cell.angle_gamma   90.00
#
_symmetry.space_group_name_H-M   'P 1'
#
loop_
_entity.id
_entity.type
_entity.pdbx_description
1 polymer ?
#
loop_
_entity_poly.entity_id
_entity_poly.type
_entity_poly.pdbx_seq_one_letter_code
_entity_poly.pdbx_strand_id
1 'polypeptide(L)'
;MTRFHSTGQRAGARGAGLAATLVLAASLAGCGPAATGLQRDTASHLQELVLGVSQAAAANDHTAALKTLDSLEADVATAAGSGQVSEERRRSIMTSITAVRADLNAAVVAAAAAAKEAEAVAAAAEAEKTKADAEAAAQAAQENTATVVPEPVPAPAPAPEQAKGAEGKGKNKNG
;
A
#
# COMPACT_ATOMS: atom_id res chain seq x y z
N MET A 1 -47.69 -49.70 -20.41
CA MET A 1 -46.28 -50.14 -20.38
C MET A 1 -45.54 -49.41 -19.26
N THR A 2 -45.60 -49.99 -18.06
CA THR A 2 -44.48 -50.29 -17.12
C THR A 2 -43.17 -49.48 -17.21
N ARG A 3 -42.52 -48.94 -16.15
CA ARG A 3 -42.73 -48.90 -14.68
C ARG A 3 -41.96 -47.73 -14.04
N PHE A 4 -42.55 -47.19 -12.98
CA PHE A 4 -41.97 -46.69 -11.72
C PHE A 4 -40.44 -46.84 -11.49
N HIS A 5 -39.81 -45.76 -11.02
CA HIS A 5 -39.00 -45.79 -9.80
C HIS A 5 -39.37 -44.61 -8.90
N SER A 6 -39.90 -44.96 -7.74
CA SER A 6 -40.26 -44.12 -6.61
C SER A 6 -39.33 -44.48 -5.44
N THR A 7 -39.23 -43.56 -4.48
CA THR A 7 -38.76 -43.68 -3.09
C THR A 7 -37.32 -43.25 -2.78
N GLY A 8 -37.21 -42.28 -1.87
CA GLY A 8 -35.96 -41.99 -1.20
C GLY A 8 -35.78 -40.60 -0.57
N GLN A 9 -36.82 -39.78 -0.33
CA GLN A 9 -36.65 -38.56 0.49
C GLN A 9 -37.75 -38.46 1.54
N ARG A 10 -37.55 -39.18 2.65
CA ARG A 10 -38.12 -38.84 3.95
C ARG A 10 -37.10 -39.09 5.05
N ALA A 11 -37.12 -38.16 6.00
CA ALA A 11 -36.51 -38.15 7.34
C ALA A 11 -35.06 -37.66 7.44
N GLY A 12 -34.88 -36.59 8.21
CA GLY A 12 -33.58 -36.18 8.72
C GLY A 12 -33.48 -34.71 9.07
N ALA A 13 -34.23 -34.25 10.07
CA ALA A 13 -33.95 -32.97 10.72
C ALA A 13 -32.63 -33.04 11.51
N ARG A 14 -32.00 -31.87 11.67
CA ARG A 14 -30.98 -31.48 12.68
C ARG A 14 -29.51 -31.59 12.26
N GLY A 15 -28.86 -30.43 12.19
CA GLY A 15 -27.52 -30.26 12.73
C GLY A 15 -26.40 -30.02 11.72
N ALA A 16 -25.71 -28.90 11.94
CA ALA A 16 -24.28 -28.68 11.72
C ALA A 16 -23.74 -28.58 10.28
N GLY A 17 -23.23 -27.38 9.98
CA GLY A 17 -21.83 -27.25 9.63
C GLY A 17 -21.48 -27.26 8.14
N LEU A 18 -21.00 -26.10 7.67
CA LEU A 18 -19.87 -25.98 6.74
C LEU A 18 -19.85 -26.98 5.57
N ALA A 19 -20.60 -26.67 4.50
CA ALA A 19 -20.42 -27.31 3.20
C ALA A 19 -20.46 -26.24 2.09
N ALA A 20 -19.50 -25.32 2.12
CA ALA A 20 -19.27 -24.33 1.07
C ALA A 20 -18.07 -24.72 0.17
N THR A 21 -17.98 -25.99 -0.22
CA THR A 21 -16.84 -26.48 -1.03
C THR A 21 -17.27 -27.52 -2.07
N LEU A 22 -18.19 -27.20 -2.98
CA LEU A 22 -18.50 -28.08 -4.12
C LEU A 22 -19.20 -27.40 -5.30
N VAL A 23 -18.65 -26.29 -5.81
CA VAL A 23 -19.08 -25.72 -7.12
C VAL A 23 -17.92 -25.49 -8.10
N LEU A 24 -16.67 -25.78 -7.73
CA LEU A 24 -15.51 -25.58 -8.62
C LEU A 24 -15.24 -26.71 -9.64
N ALA A 25 -16.15 -27.68 -9.78
CA ALA A 25 -15.98 -28.80 -10.73
C ALA A 25 -16.69 -28.59 -12.09
N ALA A 26 -17.47 -27.51 -12.25
CA ALA A 26 -18.17 -27.22 -13.51
C ALA A 26 -17.33 -26.42 -14.52
N SER A 27 -16.22 -25.81 -14.10
CA SER A 27 -15.39 -24.96 -14.97
C SER A 27 -14.40 -25.74 -15.85
N LEU A 28 -14.12 -27.01 -15.54
CA LEU A 28 -13.15 -27.82 -16.28
C LEU A 28 -13.73 -28.51 -17.53
N ALA A 29 -15.05 -28.54 -17.69
CA ALA A 29 -15.69 -29.11 -18.88
C ALA A 29 -15.48 -28.27 -20.17
N GLY A 30 -14.87 -27.08 -20.05
CA GLY A 30 -14.57 -26.19 -21.17
C GLY A 30 -13.18 -26.34 -21.80
N CYS A 31 -12.30 -27.20 -21.26
CA CYS A 31 -10.90 -27.34 -21.73
C CYS A 31 -10.70 -28.58 -22.64
N GLY A 32 -11.74 -29.00 -23.37
CA GLY A 32 -11.70 -30.09 -24.35
C GLY A 32 -11.70 -29.55 -25.80
N PRO A 33 -10.73 -29.90 -26.66
CA PRO A 33 -10.50 -29.20 -27.93
C PRO A 33 -11.42 -29.57 -29.10
N ALA A 34 -12.41 -30.46 -28.95
CA ALA A 34 -13.13 -31.02 -30.10
C ALA A 34 -14.64 -30.71 -30.18
N ALA A 35 -15.27 -30.17 -29.14
CA ALA A 35 -16.72 -29.93 -29.10
C ALA A 35 -17.13 -28.50 -28.68
N THR A 36 -16.18 -27.59 -28.52
CA THR A 36 -16.38 -26.29 -27.85
C THR A 36 -16.55 -25.10 -28.81
N GLY A 37 -16.58 -25.33 -30.12
CA GLY A 37 -16.66 -24.25 -31.12
C GLY A 37 -15.44 -23.30 -31.06
N LEU A 38 -14.28 -23.83 -30.67
CA LEU A 38 -13.02 -23.12 -30.52
C LEU A 38 -11.89 -23.98 -31.13
N GLN A 39 -11.15 -23.45 -32.10
CA GLN A 39 -9.99 -24.14 -32.67
C GLN A 39 -8.86 -24.28 -31.63
N ARG A 40 -8.12 -25.38 -31.68
CA ARG A 40 -7.00 -25.64 -30.76
C ARG A 40 -5.93 -24.55 -30.79
N ASP A 41 -5.46 -24.15 -31.97
CA ASP A 41 -4.39 -23.14 -32.11
C ASP A 41 -4.84 -21.77 -31.58
N THR A 42 -6.07 -21.39 -31.90
CA THR A 42 -6.71 -20.18 -31.33
C THR A 42 -6.80 -20.29 -29.81
N ALA A 43 -7.18 -21.45 -29.26
CA ALA A 43 -7.27 -21.65 -27.82
C ALA A 43 -5.91 -21.44 -27.11
N SER A 44 -4.82 -21.99 -27.67
CA SER A 44 -3.48 -21.81 -27.11
C SER A 44 -3.03 -20.35 -27.14
N HIS A 45 -3.27 -19.65 -28.26
CA HIS A 45 -2.96 -18.22 -28.38
C HIS A 45 -3.71 -17.36 -27.35
N LEU A 46 -5.01 -17.62 -27.16
CA LEU A 46 -5.81 -16.89 -26.17
C LEU A 46 -5.34 -17.17 -24.72
N GLN A 47 -4.86 -18.39 -24.44
CA GLN A 47 -4.30 -18.73 -23.12
C GLN A 47 -3.00 -17.96 -22.83
N GLU A 48 -2.12 -17.82 -23.82
CA GLU A 48 -0.88 -17.03 -23.69
C GLU A 48 -1.18 -15.56 -23.38
N LEU A 49 -2.17 -14.97 -24.05
CA LEU A 49 -2.58 -13.59 -23.79
C LEU A 49 -3.15 -13.40 -22.38
N VAL A 50 -3.95 -14.35 -21.87
CA VAL A 50 -4.46 -14.30 -20.48
C VAL A 50 -3.33 -14.39 -19.45
N LEU A 51 -2.31 -15.21 -19.72
CA LEU A 51 -1.10 -15.25 -18.89
C LEU A 51 -0.35 -13.91 -18.93
N GLY A 52 -0.23 -13.30 -20.12
CA GLY A 52 0.37 -11.97 -20.27
C GLY A 52 -0.36 -10.89 -19.46
N VAL A 53 -1.69 -10.85 -19.52
CA VAL A 53 -2.51 -9.92 -18.71
C VAL A 53 -2.27 -10.15 -17.22
N SER A 54 -2.25 -11.42 -16.77
CA SER A 54 -2.04 -11.77 -15.36
C SER A 54 -0.65 -11.40 -14.86
N GLN A 55 0.38 -11.61 -15.68
CA GLN A 55 1.76 -11.27 -15.34
C GLN A 55 1.96 -9.75 -15.27
N ALA A 56 1.37 -8.99 -16.21
CA ALA A 56 1.41 -7.54 -16.19
C ALA A 56 0.67 -6.98 -14.96
N ALA A 57 -0.50 -7.53 -14.63
CA ALA A 57 -1.25 -7.17 -13.44
C ALA A 57 -0.47 -7.48 -12.14
N ALA A 58 0.18 -8.65 -12.06
CA ALA A 58 1.01 -9.02 -10.91
C ALA A 58 2.26 -8.12 -10.76
N ALA A 59 2.78 -7.60 -11.87
CA ALA A 59 3.87 -6.62 -11.88
C ALA A 59 3.42 -5.18 -11.54
N ASN A 60 2.14 -4.95 -11.22
CA ASN A 60 1.52 -3.62 -11.11
C ASN A 60 1.61 -2.77 -12.39
N ASP A 61 1.90 -3.39 -13.54
CA ASP A 61 1.87 -2.73 -14.84
C ASP A 61 0.47 -2.84 -15.45
N HIS A 62 -0.45 -2.07 -14.87
CA HIS A 62 -1.83 -2.04 -15.32
C HIS A 62 -2.00 -1.50 -16.75
N THR A 63 -1.06 -0.68 -17.24
CA THR A 63 -1.09 -0.16 -18.61
C THR A 63 -0.75 -1.26 -19.62
N ALA A 64 0.29 -2.06 -19.35
CA ALA A 64 0.60 -3.22 -20.18
C ALA A 64 -0.49 -4.29 -20.11
N ALA A 65 -1.11 -4.48 -18.95
CA ALA A 65 -2.26 -5.39 -18.80
C ALA A 65 -3.44 -4.96 -19.67
N LEU A 66 -3.81 -3.68 -19.66
CA LEU A 66 -4.87 -3.12 -20.51
C LEU A 66 -4.54 -3.26 -22.01
N LYS A 67 -3.31 -2.96 -22.41
CA LYS A 67 -2.88 -3.11 -23.81
C LYS A 67 -2.95 -4.57 -24.27
N THR A 68 -2.55 -5.51 -23.43
CA THR A 68 -2.62 -6.95 -23.75
C THR A 68 -4.08 -7.40 -23.84
N LEU A 69 -4.96 -6.84 -23.00
CA LEU A 69 -6.40 -7.09 -23.05
C LEU A 69 -7.04 -6.55 -24.33
N ASP A 70 -6.60 -5.39 -24.82
CA ASP A 70 -7.05 -4.84 -26.11
C ASP A 70 -6.65 -5.75 -27.30
N SER A 71 -5.43 -6.30 -27.28
CA SER A 71 -5.01 -7.31 -28.26
C SER A 71 -5.87 -8.57 -28.20
N LEU A 72 -6.18 -9.05 -26.99
CA LEU A 72 -7.07 -10.21 -26.80
C LEU A 72 -8.47 -9.98 -27.39
N GLU A 73 -9.01 -8.78 -27.23
CA GLU A 73 -10.30 -8.41 -27.80
C GLU A 73 -10.29 -8.43 -29.34
N ALA A 74 -9.24 -7.86 -29.95
CA ALA A 74 -9.07 -7.86 -31.39
C ALA A 74 -8.91 -9.27 -31.97
N ASP A 75 -8.16 -10.13 -31.28
CA ASP A 75 -7.91 -11.51 -31.71
C ASP A 75 -9.19 -12.35 -31.59
N VAL A 76 -9.98 -12.17 -30.54
CA VAL A 76 -11.29 -12.83 -30.38
C VAL A 76 -12.28 -12.40 -31.47
N ALA A 77 -12.30 -11.11 -31.81
CA ALA A 77 -13.13 -10.61 -32.91
C ALA A 77 -12.71 -11.19 -34.27
N THR A 78 -11.40 -11.25 -34.54
CA THR A 78 -10.82 -11.81 -35.77
C THR A 78 -11.08 -13.31 -35.88
N ALA A 79 -10.90 -14.05 -34.78
CA ALA A 79 -11.11 -15.49 -34.73
C ALA A 79 -12.60 -15.85 -34.90
N ALA A 80 -13.52 -15.00 -34.42
CA ALA A 80 -14.93 -15.17 -34.70
C ALA A 80 -15.28 -14.87 -36.18
N GLY A 81 -14.73 -13.80 -36.76
CA GLY A 81 -14.94 -13.45 -38.17
C GLY A 81 -14.42 -14.50 -39.16
N SER A 82 -13.41 -15.28 -38.75
CA SER A 82 -12.87 -16.42 -39.50
C SER A 82 -13.51 -17.77 -39.16
N GLY A 83 -14.53 -17.79 -38.28
CA GLY A 83 -15.25 -19.01 -37.89
C GLY A 83 -14.49 -19.94 -36.94
N GLN A 84 -13.32 -19.53 -36.44
CA GLN A 84 -12.54 -20.28 -35.46
C GLN A 84 -13.12 -20.22 -34.05
N VAL A 85 -14.02 -19.26 -33.80
CA VAL A 85 -14.78 -19.08 -32.56
C VAL A 85 -16.26 -18.91 -32.90
N SER A 86 -17.13 -19.71 -32.28
CA SER A 86 -18.58 -19.55 -32.46
C SER A 86 -19.07 -18.20 -31.90
N GLU A 87 -20.13 -17.64 -32.50
CA GLU A 87 -20.76 -16.37 -32.08
C GLU A 87 -21.13 -16.35 -30.58
N GLU A 88 -21.70 -17.45 -30.09
CA GLU A 88 -22.08 -17.61 -28.69
C GLU A 88 -20.85 -17.58 -27.77
N ARG A 89 -19.78 -18.29 -28.18
CA ARG A 89 -18.53 -18.29 -27.42
C ARG A 89 -17.87 -16.91 -27.44
N ARG A 90 -17.87 -16.22 -28.57
CA ARG A 90 -17.37 -14.83 -28.67
C ARG A 90 -18.10 -13.94 -27.67
N ARG A 91 -19.43 -14.00 -27.61
CA ARG A 91 -20.24 -13.17 -26.71
C ARG A 91 -19.90 -13.41 -25.24
N SER A 92 -19.72 -14.68 -24.86
CA SER A 92 -19.28 -15.07 -23.52
C SER A 92 -17.88 -14.50 -23.20
N ILE A 93 -16.91 -14.68 -24.10
CA ILE A 93 -15.53 -14.18 -23.92
C ILE A 93 -15.52 -12.66 -23.80
N MET A 94 -16.24 -11.93 -24.66
CA MET A 94 -16.31 -10.46 -24.62
C MET A 94 -16.92 -9.93 -23.33
N THR A 95 -17.88 -10.65 -22.74
CA THR A 95 -18.46 -10.31 -21.44
C THR A 95 -17.39 -10.41 -20.34
N SER A 96 -16.61 -11.50 -20.34
CA SER A 96 -15.50 -11.68 -19.40
C SER A 96 -14.39 -10.63 -19.60
N ILE A 97 -14.02 -10.32 -20.85
CA ILE A 97 -13.05 -9.26 -21.16
C ILE A 97 -13.50 -7.90 -20.60
N THR A 98 -14.78 -7.57 -20.75
CA THR A 98 -15.35 -6.31 -20.24
C THR A 98 -15.27 -6.25 -18.71
N ALA A 99 -15.57 -7.35 -18.01
CA ALA A 99 -15.43 -7.42 -16.57
C ALA A 99 -13.97 -7.23 -16.13
N VAL A 100 -13.02 -7.91 -16.76
CA VAL A 100 -11.59 -7.77 -16.46
C VAL A 100 -11.09 -6.35 -16.73
N ARG A 101 -11.57 -5.69 -17.79
CA ARG A 101 -11.25 -4.28 -18.06
C ARG A 101 -11.75 -3.37 -16.94
N ALA A 102 -12.95 -3.61 -16.42
CA ALA A 102 -13.48 -2.86 -15.28
C ALA A 102 -12.63 -3.08 -14.02
N ASP A 103 -12.25 -4.34 -13.74
CA ASP A 103 -11.42 -4.70 -12.59
C ASP A 103 -10.01 -4.06 -12.67
N LEU A 104 -9.37 -4.07 -13.84
CA LEU A 104 -8.07 -3.43 -14.05
C LEU A 104 -8.14 -1.92 -13.85
N ASN A 105 -9.20 -1.26 -14.34
CA ASN A 105 -9.39 0.17 -14.10
C ASN A 105 -9.63 0.48 -12.62
N ALA A 106 -10.40 -0.35 -11.91
CA ALA A 106 -10.58 -0.22 -10.47
C ALA A 106 -9.26 -0.39 -9.72
N ALA A 107 -8.42 -1.34 -10.13
CA ALA A 107 -7.08 -1.54 -9.57
C ALA A 107 -6.17 -0.32 -9.79
N VAL A 108 -6.19 0.32 -10.96
CA VAL A 108 -5.46 1.58 -11.22
C VAL A 108 -5.89 2.69 -10.26
N VAL A 109 -7.20 2.86 -10.06
CA VAL A 109 -7.74 3.87 -9.14
C VAL A 109 -7.32 3.56 -7.69
N ALA A 110 -7.43 2.30 -7.27
CA ALA A 110 -7.03 1.87 -5.93
C ALA A 110 -5.53 2.07 -5.69
N ALA A 111 -4.69 1.72 -6.65
CA ALA A 111 -3.24 1.93 -6.58
C ALA A 111 -2.88 3.41 -6.44
N ALA A 112 -3.56 4.29 -7.20
CA ALA A 112 -3.37 5.73 -7.09
C ALA A 112 -3.82 6.28 -5.72
N ALA A 113 -4.91 5.76 -5.16
CA ALA A 113 -5.35 6.14 -3.81
C ALA A 113 -4.34 5.69 -2.74
N ALA A 114 -3.88 4.45 -2.81
CA ALA A 114 -2.88 3.90 -1.89
C ALA A 114 -1.55 4.69 -1.94
N ALA A 115 -1.11 5.10 -3.14
CA ALA A 115 0.08 5.93 -3.29
C ALA A 115 -0.07 7.29 -2.57
N LYS A 116 -1.23 7.95 -2.72
CA LYS A 116 -1.50 9.22 -2.02
C LYS A 116 -1.56 9.06 -0.51
N GLU A 117 -2.15 7.98 -0.01
CA GLU A 117 -2.17 7.67 1.42
C GLU A 117 -0.75 7.43 1.95
N ALA A 118 0.07 6.68 1.21
CA ALA A 118 1.47 6.45 1.58
C ALA A 118 2.28 7.75 1.64
N GLU A 119 2.11 8.66 0.68
CA GLU A 119 2.73 9.98 0.69
C GLU A 119 2.29 10.82 1.90
N ALA A 120 1.00 10.82 2.22
CA ALA A 120 0.47 11.55 3.37
C ALA A 120 1.02 11.01 4.70
N VAL A 121 1.13 9.69 4.84
CA VAL A 121 1.73 9.06 6.03
C VAL A 121 3.22 9.39 6.14
N ALA A 122 3.96 9.36 5.03
CA ALA A 122 5.36 9.74 5.01
C ALA A 122 5.57 11.20 5.41
N ALA A 123 4.78 12.12 4.87
CA ALA A 123 4.82 13.54 5.21
C ALA A 123 4.47 13.80 6.69
N ALA A 124 3.48 13.09 7.24
CA ALA A 124 3.12 13.19 8.65
C ALA A 124 4.24 12.68 9.56
N ALA A 125 4.90 11.57 9.21
CA ALA A 125 6.03 11.05 9.96
C ALA A 125 7.22 12.02 9.98
N GLU A 126 7.49 12.70 8.85
CA GLU A 126 8.54 13.72 8.77
C GLU A 126 8.20 14.98 9.57
N ALA A 127 6.93 15.43 9.55
CA ALA A 127 6.44 16.54 10.35
C ALA A 127 6.52 16.27 11.86
N GLU A 128 6.22 15.05 12.30
CA GLU A 128 6.34 14.67 13.72
C GLU A 128 7.82 14.60 14.15
N LYS A 129 8.70 14.06 13.30
CA LYS A 129 10.14 14.04 13.58
C LYS A 129 10.71 15.46 13.73
N THR A 130 10.38 16.36 12.81
CA THR A 130 10.85 17.75 12.87
C THR A 130 10.36 18.51 14.09
N LYS A 131 9.11 18.27 14.55
CA LYS A 131 8.63 18.80 15.84
C LYS A 131 9.44 18.27 17.02
N ALA A 132 9.68 16.97 17.08
CA ALA A 132 10.43 16.35 18.16
C ALA A 132 11.88 16.88 18.24
N ASP A 133 12.55 17.05 17.09
CA ASP A 133 13.88 17.66 17.02
C ASP A 133 13.88 19.13 17.50
N ALA A 134 12.86 19.92 17.12
CA ALA A 134 12.73 21.31 17.55
C ALA A 134 12.47 21.44 19.06
N GLU A 135 11.64 20.57 19.64
CA GLU A 135 11.38 20.52 21.08
C GLU A 135 12.62 20.13 21.87
N ALA A 136 13.39 19.14 21.40
CA ALA A 136 14.65 18.74 22.02
C ALA A 136 15.70 19.88 22.00
N ALA A 137 15.80 20.62 20.89
CA ALA A 137 16.68 21.78 20.78
C ALA A 137 16.26 22.93 21.73
N ALA A 138 14.96 23.18 21.88
CA ALA A 138 14.44 24.19 22.79
C ALA A 138 14.71 23.85 24.26
N GLN A 139 14.59 22.57 24.65
CA GLN A 139 14.90 22.11 26.01
C GLN A 139 16.39 22.26 26.33
N ALA A 140 17.27 21.87 25.40
CA ALA A 140 18.72 22.03 25.57
C ALA A 140 19.16 23.51 25.72
N ALA A 141 18.46 24.45 25.06
CA ALA A 141 18.73 25.87 25.19
C ALA A 141 18.29 26.45 26.55
N GLN A 142 17.21 25.95 27.15
CA GLN A 142 16.76 26.38 28.49
C GLN A 142 17.70 25.89 29.59
N GLU A 143 18.21 24.66 29.49
CA GLU A 143 19.14 24.10 30.48
C GLU A 143 20.45 24.89 30.56
N ASN A 144 20.95 25.41 29.43
CA ASN A 144 22.18 26.21 29.37
C ASN A 144 22.02 27.66 29.90
N THR A 145 20.79 28.10 30.24
CA THR A 145 20.56 29.41 30.89
C THR A 145 20.51 29.34 32.41
N ALA A 146 20.43 28.14 33.01
CA ALA A 146 20.41 27.95 34.47
C ALA A 146 21.81 27.90 35.12
N THR A 147 22.90 27.86 34.34
CA THR A 147 24.28 27.81 34.87
C THR A 147 24.97 29.17 34.94
N VAL A 148 24.34 30.27 34.50
CA VAL A 148 24.81 31.63 34.84
C VAL A 148 24.11 32.09 36.11
N VAL A 149 24.45 31.45 37.23
CA VAL A 149 24.33 32.11 38.53
C VAL A 149 25.29 33.29 38.46
N PRO A 150 24.84 34.57 38.51
CA PRO A 150 25.77 35.66 38.70
C PRO A 150 26.52 35.38 40.01
N GLU A 151 27.84 35.26 39.90
CA GLU A 151 28.75 35.17 41.04
C GLU A 151 28.27 36.15 42.13
N PRO A 152 28.08 35.71 43.39
CA PRO A 152 27.71 36.60 44.46
C PRO A 152 28.83 37.64 44.59
N VAL A 153 28.49 38.89 44.33
CA VAL A 153 29.34 40.06 44.57
C VAL A 153 29.92 39.94 45.99
N PRO A 154 31.25 39.92 46.19
CA PRO A 154 31.80 39.82 47.53
C PRO A 154 31.35 41.03 48.37
N ALA A 155 30.87 40.72 49.58
CA ALA A 155 30.40 41.69 50.54
C ALA A 155 31.45 42.79 50.82
N PRO A 156 31.04 44.06 50.99
CA PRO A 156 31.96 45.12 51.37
C PRO A 156 32.54 44.83 52.77
N ALA A 157 33.87 44.81 52.85
CA ALA A 157 34.61 44.71 54.11
C ALA A 157 34.23 45.87 55.06
N PRO A 158 34.13 45.64 56.38
CA PRO A 158 33.93 46.71 57.34
C PRO A 158 35.13 47.67 57.34
N ALA A 159 34.82 48.96 57.29
CA ALA A 159 35.79 50.04 57.40
C ALA A 159 36.57 49.94 58.73
N PRO A 160 37.90 50.09 58.73
CA PRO A 160 38.63 50.29 59.97
C PRO A 160 38.40 51.72 60.48
N GLU A 161 37.79 51.82 61.66
CA GLU A 161 37.69 53.06 62.43
C GLU A 161 39.08 53.64 62.69
N GLN A 162 39.28 54.85 62.21
CA GLN A 162 40.43 55.69 62.52
C GLN A 162 40.26 56.26 63.93
N ALA A 163 41.15 55.88 64.84
CA ALA A 163 41.41 56.65 66.05
C ALA A 163 42.90 56.62 66.44
N LYS A 164 43.56 57.74 66.08
CA LYS A 164 44.44 58.55 66.95
C LYS A 164 45.79 57.95 67.42
N GLY A 165 46.89 58.53 66.92
CA GLY A 165 48.13 58.65 67.71
C GLY A 165 49.47 58.79 66.96
N ALA A 166 49.95 60.03 66.82
CA ALA A 166 51.33 60.51 66.90
C ALA A 166 52.46 60.03 65.94
N GLU A 167 52.92 61.00 65.14
CA GLU A 167 54.31 61.51 65.01
C GLU A 167 55.50 60.55 64.81
N GLY A 168 56.26 60.76 63.71
CA GLY A 168 57.61 60.18 63.62
C GLY A 168 58.37 60.25 62.28
N LYS A 169 58.68 61.45 61.79
CA LYS A 169 59.98 61.87 61.21
C LYS A 169 60.83 60.85 60.38
N GLY A 170 61.04 61.16 59.09
CA GLY A 170 62.24 60.76 58.32
C GLY A 170 62.01 60.77 56.80
N LYS A 171 62.43 61.81 56.05
CA LYS A 171 63.64 61.80 55.16
C LYS A 171 63.79 60.44 54.45
N ASN A 172 63.72 60.28 53.14
CA ASN A 172 64.56 60.93 52.11
C ASN A 172 64.32 60.37 50.67
N LYS A 173 64.38 61.28 49.69
CA LYS A 173 65.03 61.25 48.35
C LYS A 173 64.92 60.04 47.40
N ASN A 174 64.33 60.35 46.24
CA ASN A 174 64.80 60.19 44.83
C ASN A 174 65.83 59.11 44.48
N GLY A 175 65.60 58.50 43.31
CA GLY A 175 66.64 57.92 42.46
C GLY A 175 66.04 57.09 41.36
#